data_AF-A0A559L394-F1
#
_entry.id   AF-A0A559L394-F1
#
_cell.length_a   1.000
_cell.length_b   1.000
_cell.length_c   1.000
_cell.angle_alpha   90.00
_cell.angle_beta   90.00
_cell.angle_gamma   90.00
#
_symmetry.space_group_name_H-M   'P 1'
#
loop_
_entity.id
_entity.type
_entity.pdbx_description
1 polymer ?
#
loop_
_entity_poly.entity_id
_entity_poly.type
_entity_poly.pdbx_seq_one_letter_code
_entity_poly.pdbx_strand_id
1 'polypeptide(L)'
;MTDQLHTVPLVDLSRASIEHKILTGGRGSPGVLKWLWDAIVCPIFDRICFSEPPKGDKWPHVWWIPTGLLKQFPLHAAGYHRKKTQETTLDRTVSSYASSVKAMIQARKRRIPTRETNKAVLGAMETTPTLSLLAFANQELEVVKDVCSSIGLEVVEPGRRKAALID
;
A
#
# COMPACT_ATOMS: atom_id res chain seq x y z
N MET A 1 -5.12 14.73 21.16
CA MET A 1 -6.17 14.50 20.15
C MET A 1 -7.08 13.41 20.69
N THR A 2 -8.37 13.68 20.78
CA THR A 2 -9.39 12.71 21.20
C THR A 2 -9.70 11.80 20.02
N ASP A 3 -9.79 10.50 20.24
CA ASP A 3 -10.18 9.55 19.19
C ASP A 3 -11.62 9.87 18.75
N GLN A 4 -11.83 10.10 17.45
CA GLN A 4 -13.14 10.37 16.86
C GLN A 4 -13.51 9.28 15.87
N LEU A 5 -14.75 8.81 15.94
CA LEU A 5 -15.33 7.89 14.96
C LEU A 5 -16.25 8.67 14.02
N HIS A 6 -15.94 8.63 12.73
CA HIS A 6 -16.75 9.23 11.68
C HIS A 6 -17.33 8.15 10.79
N THR A 7 -18.59 8.33 10.37
CA THR A 7 -19.22 7.49 9.35
C THR A 7 -19.51 8.37 8.13
N VAL A 8 -19.06 7.92 6.97
CA VAL A 8 -19.24 8.62 5.69
C VAL A 8 -20.10 7.76 4.78
N PRO A 9 -21.31 8.20 4.40
CA PRO A 9 -22.10 7.48 3.41
C PRO A 9 -21.45 7.63 2.04
N LEU A 10 -21.13 6.50 1.39
CA LEU A 10 -20.55 6.46 0.05
C LEU A 10 -21.66 6.21 -0.97
N VAL A 11 -22.36 7.28 -1.36
CA VAL A 11 -23.59 7.21 -2.18
C VAL A 11 -23.34 6.65 -3.58
N ASP A 12 -22.15 6.86 -4.13
CA ASP A 12 -21.76 6.38 -5.46
C ASP A 12 -21.12 4.99 -5.45
N LEU A 13 -21.07 4.33 -4.28
CA LEU A 13 -20.51 3.01 -4.11
C LEU A 13 -21.60 1.95 -3.89
N SER A 14 -21.81 1.10 -4.90
CA SER A 14 -22.72 -0.04 -4.80
C SER A 14 -22.00 -1.38 -4.95
N ARG A 15 -22.55 -2.45 -4.39
CA ARG A 15 -22.02 -3.82 -4.58
C ARG A 15 -21.88 -4.17 -6.06
N ALA A 16 -22.90 -3.88 -6.85
CA ALA A 16 -22.88 -4.12 -8.30
C ALA A 16 -21.73 -3.37 -8.99
N SER A 17 -21.48 -2.11 -8.61
CA SER A 17 -20.35 -1.34 -9.15
C SER A 17 -18.99 -1.96 -8.80
N ILE A 18 -18.82 -2.45 -7.55
CA ILE A 18 -17.59 -3.11 -7.10
C ILE A 18 -17.36 -4.41 -7.88
N GLU A 19 -18.38 -5.26 -7.99
CA GLU A 19 -18.32 -6.53 -8.71
C GLU A 19 -18.01 -6.30 -10.20
N HIS A 20 -18.71 -5.36 -10.83
CA HIS A 20 -18.44 -4.99 -12.21
C HIS A 20 -16.98 -4.56 -12.41
N LYS A 21 -16.42 -3.73 -11.52
CA LYS A 21 -15.03 -3.26 -11.64
C LYS A 21 -14.00 -4.37 -11.43
N ILE A 22 -14.30 -5.39 -10.63
CA ILE A 22 -13.45 -6.59 -10.49
C ILE A 22 -13.43 -7.41 -11.78
N LEU A 23 -14.59 -7.57 -12.41
CA LEU A 23 -14.74 -8.42 -13.60
C LEU A 23 -14.22 -7.75 -14.89
N THR A 24 -14.39 -6.43 -15.01
CA THR A 24 -14.17 -5.70 -16.27
C THR A 24 -12.94 -4.80 -16.27
N GLY A 25 -12.38 -4.50 -15.09
CA GLY A 25 -11.27 -3.56 -14.95
C GLY A 25 -10.02 -4.23 -14.41
N GLY A 26 -8.86 -3.92 -15.01
CA GLY A 26 -7.60 -4.09 -14.30
C GLY A 26 -7.69 -3.27 -13.01
N ARG A 27 -7.46 -3.91 -11.84
CA ARG A 27 -7.67 -3.30 -10.52
C ARG A 27 -6.85 -2.02 -10.29
N GLY A 28 -5.71 -1.91 -10.98
CA GLY A 28 -4.86 -0.71 -11.03
C GLY A 28 -5.01 0.12 -12.31
N SER A 29 -6.01 -0.15 -13.15
CA SER A 29 -6.22 0.63 -14.38
C SER A 29 -6.62 2.07 -14.04
N PRO A 30 -6.20 3.07 -14.83
CA PRO A 30 -6.50 4.47 -14.56
C PRO A 30 -8.00 4.76 -14.38
N GLY A 31 -8.88 4.04 -15.10
CA GLY A 31 -10.33 4.18 -14.95
C GLY A 31 -10.88 3.63 -13.63
N VAL A 32 -10.29 2.55 -13.11
CA VAL A 32 -10.64 2.02 -11.78
C VAL A 32 -10.09 2.96 -10.69
N LEU A 33 -8.85 3.43 -10.82
CA LEU A 33 -8.24 4.34 -9.84
C LEU A 33 -8.99 5.67 -9.74
N LYS A 34 -9.45 6.22 -10.86
CA LYS A 34 -10.36 7.38 -10.89
C LYS A 34 -11.67 7.06 -10.15
N TRP A 35 -12.30 5.93 -10.44
CA TRP A 35 -13.55 5.56 -9.78
C TRP A 35 -13.38 5.38 -8.26
N LEU A 36 -12.29 4.76 -7.80
CA LEU A 36 -11.99 4.65 -6.37
C LEU A 36 -11.82 6.02 -5.71
N TRP A 37 -11.26 6.97 -6.45
CA TRP A 37 -11.10 8.34 -5.99
C TRP A 37 -12.47 9.00 -5.77
N ASP A 38 -13.29 9.03 -6.82
CA ASP A 38 -14.59 9.69 -6.81
C ASP A 38 -15.56 9.02 -5.80
N ALA A 39 -15.64 7.69 -5.81
CA ALA A 39 -16.65 6.96 -5.04
C ALA A 39 -16.26 6.67 -3.57
N ILE A 40 -14.96 6.77 -3.22
CA ILE A 40 -14.47 6.36 -1.90
C ILE A 40 -13.55 7.39 -1.27
N VAL A 41 -12.40 7.66 -1.91
CA VAL A 41 -11.33 8.41 -1.23
C VAL A 41 -11.65 9.90 -1.09
N CYS A 42 -12.09 10.56 -2.16
CA CYS A 42 -12.39 11.99 -2.13
C CYS A 42 -13.46 12.32 -1.06
N PRO A 43 -14.63 11.63 -1.00
CA PRO A 43 -15.63 11.90 0.03
C PRO A 43 -15.13 11.72 1.47
N ILE A 44 -14.26 10.72 1.69
CA ILE A 44 -13.65 10.48 3.00
C ILE A 44 -12.67 11.61 3.34
N PHE A 45 -11.83 12.00 2.39
CA PHE A 45 -10.83 13.05 2.57
C PHE A 45 -11.47 14.40 2.82
N ASP A 46 -12.56 14.73 2.12
CA ASP A 46 -13.31 15.95 2.38
C ASP A 46 -13.90 15.97 3.80
N ARG A 47 -14.40 14.83 4.29
CA ARG A 47 -14.91 14.72 5.65
C ARG A 47 -13.84 14.93 6.73
N ILE A 48 -12.63 14.44 6.50
CA ILE A 48 -11.51 14.51 7.47
C ILE A 48 -10.55 15.67 7.18
N CYS A 49 -10.92 16.59 6.28
CA CYS A 49 -10.16 17.79 5.91
C CYS A 49 -8.78 17.48 5.27
N PHE A 50 -8.67 16.39 4.51
CA PHE A 50 -7.51 16.04 3.69
C PHE A 50 -7.75 16.39 2.21
N SER A 51 -8.49 17.48 1.95
CA SER A 51 -8.88 17.89 0.59
C SER A 51 -7.74 18.45 -0.25
N GLU A 52 -6.63 18.87 0.38
CA GLU A 52 -5.49 19.48 -0.28
C GLU A 52 -4.18 18.76 0.07
N PRO A 53 -3.15 18.83 -0.79
CA PRO A 53 -1.82 18.34 -0.46
C PRO A 53 -1.29 18.97 0.84
N PRO A 54 -0.60 18.20 1.69
CA PRO A 54 -0.03 18.72 2.92
C PRO A 54 1.03 19.79 2.61
N LYS A 55 1.07 20.83 3.43
CA LYS A 55 2.12 21.86 3.35
C LYS A 55 3.35 21.41 4.13
N GLY A 56 4.49 21.29 3.45
CA GLY A 56 5.77 20.88 4.05
C GLY A 56 5.88 19.37 4.30
N ASP A 57 6.82 18.98 5.16
CA ASP A 57 7.23 17.57 5.30
C ASP A 57 6.33 16.74 6.23
N LYS A 58 5.30 17.34 6.83
CA LYS A 58 4.39 16.67 7.77
C LYS A 58 3.20 16.08 7.04
N TRP A 59 3.37 14.87 6.53
CA TRP A 59 2.31 14.15 5.84
C TRP A 59 1.38 13.41 6.81
N PRO A 60 0.05 13.52 6.64
CA PRO A 60 -0.88 12.68 7.39
C PRO A 60 -0.74 11.21 6.95
N HIS A 61 -0.88 10.30 7.92
CA HIS A 61 -0.79 8.85 7.69
C HIS A 61 -2.17 8.20 7.78
N VAL A 62 -2.66 7.64 6.68
CA VAL A 62 -3.90 6.87 6.64
C VAL A 62 -3.62 5.37 6.68
N TRP A 63 -4.37 4.67 7.54
CA TRP A 63 -4.39 3.22 7.62
C TRP A 63 -5.67 2.67 7.01
N TRP A 64 -5.56 2.01 5.86
CA TRP A 64 -6.67 1.39 5.15
C TRP A 64 -6.96 0.00 5.72
N ILE A 65 -8.22 -0.25 6.09
CA ILE A 65 -8.71 -1.56 6.53
C ILE A 65 -9.90 -1.95 5.65
N PRO A 66 -9.67 -2.27 4.35
CA PRO A 66 -10.75 -2.65 3.45
C PRO A 66 -11.35 -4.00 3.85
N THR A 67 -12.64 -4.18 3.62
CA THR A 67 -13.38 -5.42 3.88
C THR A 67 -14.01 -5.99 2.61
N GLY A 68 -14.29 -7.30 2.61
CA GLY A 68 -14.89 -7.98 1.47
C GLY A 68 -14.14 -7.77 0.15
N LEU A 69 -14.90 -7.49 -0.91
CA LEU A 69 -14.39 -7.27 -2.27
C LEU A 69 -13.48 -6.04 -2.40
N LEU A 70 -13.62 -5.05 -1.52
CA LEU A 70 -12.79 -3.83 -1.56
C LEU A 70 -11.31 -4.09 -1.27
N LYS A 71 -10.98 -5.22 -0.61
CA LYS A 71 -9.58 -5.64 -0.36
C LYS A 71 -8.77 -5.83 -1.64
N GLN A 72 -9.45 -6.01 -2.76
CA GLN A 72 -8.82 -6.24 -4.07
C GLN A 72 -8.31 -4.94 -4.69
N PHE A 73 -8.74 -3.77 -4.20
CA PHE A 73 -8.48 -2.49 -4.83
C PHE A 73 -7.37 -1.69 -4.12
N PRO A 74 -6.50 -1.00 -4.89
CA PRO A 74 -5.42 -0.19 -4.33
C PRO A 74 -5.93 1.21 -3.92
N LEU A 75 -6.64 1.32 -2.80
CA LEU A 75 -7.11 2.61 -2.25
C LEU A 75 -6.01 3.67 -2.11
N HIS A 76 -4.79 3.25 -1.75
CA HIS A 76 -3.61 4.12 -1.68
C HIS A 76 -3.21 4.74 -3.03
N ALA A 77 -3.65 4.18 -4.15
CA ALA A 77 -3.38 4.65 -5.50
C ALA A 77 -4.61 5.26 -6.17
N ALA A 78 -5.72 5.45 -5.46
CA ALA A 78 -6.88 6.11 -6.02
C ALA A 78 -6.52 7.53 -6.48
N GLY A 79 -6.97 7.93 -7.66
CA GLY A 79 -6.74 9.30 -8.14
C GLY A 79 -6.79 9.47 -9.66
N TYR A 80 -6.67 10.74 -10.06
CA TYR A 80 -6.66 11.19 -11.44
C TYR A 80 -5.26 11.16 -12.09
N HIS A 81 -4.66 9.98 -12.25
CA HIS A 81 -3.28 9.82 -12.76
C HIS A 81 -3.02 10.28 -14.20
N ARG A 82 -4.08 10.49 -15.01
CA ARG A 82 -3.96 11.01 -16.38
C ARG A 82 -4.10 12.53 -16.47
N LYS A 83 -4.53 13.18 -15.40
CA LYS A 83 -4.62 14.63 -15.33
C LYS A 83 -3.36 15.16 -14.63
N LYS A 84 -2.93 16.38 -14.99
CA LYS A 84 -1.88 17.10 -14.27
C LYS A 84 -2.46 17.80 -13.04
N THR A 85 -3.03 17.01 -12.13
CA THR A 85 -3.73 17.45 -10.92
C THR A 85 -3.20 16.69 -9.70
N GLN A 86 -3.30 17.26 -8.50
CA GLN A 86 -2.93 16.61 -7.23
C GLN A 86 -4.14 15.90 -6.57
N GLU A 87 -5.07 15.43 -7.40
CA GLU A 87 -6.29 14.73 -6.98
C GLU A 87 -6.00 13.22 -6.90
N THR A 88 -5.05 12.85 -6.03
CA THR A 88 -4.72 11.46 -5.75
C THR A 88 -4.49 11.24 -4.25
N THR A 89 -4.64 10.00 -3.81
CA THR A 89 -4.31 9.60 -2.44
C THR A 89 -2.83 9.82 -2.13
N LEU A 90 -1.97 9.59 -3.12
CA LEU A 90 -0.51 9.69 -3.03
C LEU A 90 -0.03 11.14 -2.87
N ASP A 91 -0.78 12.11 -3.39
CA ASP A 91 -0.46 13.53 -3.24
C ASP A 91 -0.90 14.12 -1.89
N ARG A 92 -1.60 13.32 -1.06
CA ARG A 92 -2.25 13.82 0.16
C ARG A 92 -1.84 13.11 1.43
N THR A 93 -1.49 11.82 1.34
CA THR A 93 -1.29 11.00 2.52
C THR A 93 -0.19 9.97 2.32
N VAL A 94 0.53 9.67 3.40
CA VAL A 94 1.24 8.39 3.50
C VAL A 94 0.19 7.32 3.78
N SER A 95 0.23 6.21 3.06
CA SER A 95 -0.75 5.13 3.16
C SER A 95 -0.14 3.85 3.72
N SER A 96 -0.87 3.18 4.61
CA SER A 96 -0.55 1.82 5.05
C SER A 96 -1.83 0.99 5.15
N TYR A 97 -1.67 -0.33 5.23
CA TYR A 97 -2.79 -1.25 5.36
C TYR A 97 -2.71 -2.01 6.68
N ALA A 98 -3.85 -2.29 7.28
CA ALA A 98 -3.97 -3.18 8.41
C ALA A 98 -5.12 -4.17 8.21
N SER A 99 -5.02 -5.33 8.85
CA SER A 99 -6.08 -6.34 8.82
C SER A 99 -7.25 -6.03 9.76
N SER A 100 -7.00 -5.27 10.82
CA SER A 100 -8.00 -4.84 11.80
C SER A 100 -7.50 -3.67 12.65
N VAL A 101 -8.43 -2.97 13.30
CA VAL A 101 -8.11 -1.92 14.29
C VAL A 101 -7.30 -2.50 15.46
N LYS A 102 -7.64 -3.73 15.92
CA LYS A 102 -6.90 -4.42 16.99
C LYS A 102 -5.45 -4.69 16.58
N ALA A 103 -5.21 -5.17 15.36
CA ALA A 103 -3.85 -5.41 14.86
C ALA A 103 -3.03 -4.11 14.83
N MET A 104 -3.64 -3.00 14.38
CA MET A 104 -3.00 -1.69 14.38
C MET A 104 -2.67 -1.19 15.80
N ILE A 105 -3.62 -1.29 16.75
CA ILE A 105 -3.38 -0.91 18.16
C ILE A 105 -2.25 -1.75 18.75
N GLN A 106 -2.25 -3.06 18.50
CA GLN A 106 -1.20 -3.95 18.98
C GLN A 106 0.16 -3.62 18.36
N ALA A 107 0.21 -3.31 17.06
CA ALA A 107 1.45 -2.89 16.41
C ALA A 107 2.03 -1.61 17.03
N ARG A 108 1.17 -0.63 17.37
CA ARG A 108 1.59 0.61 18.05
C ARG A 108 2.09 0.37 19.47
N LYS A 109 1.43 -0.53 20.23
CA LYS A 109 1.87 -0.90 21.59
C LYS A 109 3.16 -1.71 21.59
N ARG A 110 3.34 -2.54 20.57
CA ARG A 110 4.51 -3.41 20.39
C ARG A 110 5.76 -2.67 20.01
N ARG A 111 5.79 -1.32 20.01
CA ARG A 111 6.94 -0.46 19.67
C ARG A 111 8.21 -1.11 20.20
N ILE A 112 8.81 -1.95 19.35
CA ILE A 112 9.97 -2.73 19.71
C ILE A 112 11.01 -1.64 19.92
N PRO A 113 11.79 -1.64 21.01
CA PRO A 113 12.99 -0.82 21.03
C PRO A 113 13.64 -1.09 19.68
N THR A 114 13.89 -0.05 18.88
CA THR A 114 14.63 -0.20 17.64
C THR A 114 15.95 -0.81 18.04
N ARG A 115 16.02 -2.15 18.02
CA ARG A 115 17.27 -2.85 17.90
C ARG A 115 17.68 -2.39 16.52
N GLU A 116 18.58 -1.43 16.48
CA GLU A 116 19.22 -1.01 15.26
C GLU A 116 19.88 -2.26 14.72
N THR A 117 19.15 -2.99 13.88
CA THR A 117 19.71 -4.10 13.15
C THR A 117 20.33 -3.45 11.94
N ASN A 118 21.65 -3.37 11.91
CA ASN A 118 22.38 -2.94 10.73
C ASN A 118 22.35 -4.04 9.66
N LYS A 119 21.28 -4.82 9.56
CA LYS A 119 21.15 -5.95 8.65
C LYS A 119 19.92 -5.77 7.77
N ALA A 120 20.09 -5.97 6.47
CA ALA A 120 19.00 -6.00 5.50
C ALA A 120 18.93 -7.40 4.89
N VAL A 121 17.76 -8.04 4.96
CA VAL A 121 17.55 -9.33 4.28
C VAL A 121 17.01 -9.04 2.88
N LEU A 122 17.77 -9.38 1.84
CA LEU A 122 17.38 -9.16 0.44
C LEU A 122 17.09 -10.50 -0.24
N GLY A 123 16.08 -10.53 -1.10
CA GLY A 123 15.74 -11.72 -1.88
C GLY A 123 15.12 -11.35 -3.23
N ALA A 124 15.60 -11.98 -4.29
CA ALA A 124 15.06 -11.87 -5.64
C ALA A 124 14.38 -13.18 -6.04
N MET A 125 13.24 -13.06 -6.71
CA MET A 125 12.46 -14.19 -7.21
C MET A 125 12.23 -14.03 -8.72
N GLU A 126 13.30 -14.20 -9.49
CA GLU A 126 13.28 -14.10 -10.95
C GLU A 126 12.31 -15.10 -11.59
N THR A 127 12.31 -16.35 -11.11
CA THR A 127 11.43 -17.42 -11.61
C THR A 127 10.41 -17.77 -10.55
N THR A 128 9.13 -17.59 -10.88
CA THR A 128 8.00 -18.06 -10.05
C THR A 128 7.18 -19.06 -10.87
N PRO A 129 6.93 -20.29 -10.36
CA PRO A 129 6.14 -21.27 -11.10
C PRO A 129 4.80 -20.67 -11.54
N THR A 130 4.38 -20.97 -12.77
CA THR A 130 3.12 -20.49 -13.39
C THR A 130 3.03 -18.99 -13.69
N LEU A 131 4.06 -18.19 -13.37
CA LEU A 131 4.13 -16.77 -13.69
C LEU A 131 5.25 -16.46 -14.67
N SER A 132 5.18 -15.29 -15.30
CA SER A 132 6.21 -14.78 -16.19
C SER A 132 7.53 -14.55 -15.47
N LEU A 133 8.63 -14.77 -16.19
CA LEU A 133 10.00 -14.46 -15.75
C LEU A 133 10.15 -12.97 -15.42
N LEU A 134 10.72 -12.65 -14.27
CA LEU A 134 11.14 -11.30 -13.89
C LEU A 134 12.64 -11.13 -14.18
N ALA A 135 12.99 -11.01 -15.47
CA ALA A 135 14.37 -11.09 -15.98
C ALA A 135 15.37 -10.08 -15.39
N PHE A 136 14.87 -9.03 -14.71
CA PHE A 136 15.67 -7.99 -14.10
C PHE A 136 15.76 -8.08 -12.57
N ALA A 137 15.08 -9.04 -11.95
CA ALA A 137 14.95 -9.10 -10.48
C ALA A 137 16.30 -9.27 -9.76
N ASN A 138 17.25 -10.03 -10.34
CA ASN A 138 18.58 -10.15 -9.73
C ASN A 138 19.40 -8.86 -9.93
N GLN A 139 19.32 -8.22 -11.09
CA GLN A 139 20.02 -6.96 -11.38
C GLN A 139 19.51 -5.84 -10.47
N GLU A 140 18.19 -5.73 -10.27
CA GLU A 140 17.58 -4.81 -9.32
C GLU A 140 18.07 -5.07 -7.90
N LEU A 141 18.20 -6.35 -7.50
CA LEU A 141 18.72 -6.73 -6.19
C LEU A 141 20.20 -6.34 -6.01
N GLU A 142 21.04 -6.42 -7.04
CA GLU A 142 22.42 -5.91 -6.98
C GLU A 142 22.45 -4.39 -6.75
N VAL A 143 21.61 -3.62 -7.45
CA VAL A 143 21.51 -2.17 -7.21
C VAL A 143 21.07 -1.86 -5.78
N VAL A 144 20.10 -2.62 -5.24
CA VAL A 144 19.63 -2.43 -3.85
C VAL A 144 20.71 -2.83 -2.85
N LYS A 145 21.52 -3.85 -3.13
CA LYS A 145 22.68 -4.24 -2.29
C LYS A 145 23.68 -3.10 -2.15
N ASP A 146 24.01 -2.45 -3.25
CA ASP A 146 24.94 -1.32 -3.26
C ASP A 146 24.40 -0.16 -2.42
N VAL A 147 23.10 0.14 -2.56
CA VAL A 147 22.44 1.16 -1.75
C VAL A 147 22.46 0.79 -0.27
N CYS A 148 22.06 -0.43 0.10
CA CYS A 148 22.10 -0.91 1.49
C CYS A 148 23.50 -0.79 2.09
N SER A 149 24.53 -1.19 1.34
CA SER A 149 25.93 -1.10 1.77
C SER A 149 26.35 0.36 1.97
N SER A 150 25.94 1.26 1.07
CA SER A 150 26.26 2.70 1.15
C SER A 150 25.67 3.38 2.38
N ILE A 151 24.56 2.87 2.91
CA ILE A 151 23.90 3.38 4.13
C ILE A 151 24.27 2.57 5.39
N GLY A 152 25.29 1.71 5.32
CA GLY A 152 25.83 0.97 6.46
C GLY A 152 25.02 -0.26 6.89
N LEU A 153 24.16 -0.79 6.01
CA LEU A 153 23.45 -2.05 6.25
C LEU A 153 24.26 -3.24 5.70
N GLU A 154 24.54 -4.21 6.57
CA GLU A 154 25.00 -5.55 6.23
C GLU A 154 23.88 -6.30 5.48
N VAL A 155 24.11 -6.60 4.20
CA VAL A 155 23.15 -7.39 3.44
C VAL A 155 23.28 -8.88 3.77
N VAL A 156 22.16 -9.52 4.05
CA VAL A 156 22.02 -10.96 4.23
C VAL A 156 21.11 -11.52 3.15
N GLU A 157 21.59 -12.48 2.37
CA GLU A 157 20.76 -13.22 1.43
C GLU A 157 20.37 -14.57 2.02
N PRO A 158 19.08 -14.86 2.19
CA PRO A 158 18.65 -16.17 2.65
C PRO A 158 18.96 -17.19 1.56
N GLY A 159 19.56 -18.32 1.96
CA GLY A 159 19.86 -19.41 1.02
C GLY A 159 18.58 -19.88 0.31
N ARG A 160 18.64 -20.07 -1.01
CA ARG A 160 17.55 -20.58 -1.86
C ARG A 160 17.31 -22.07 -1.61
N ARG A 161 16.94 -22.45 -0.38
CA ARG A 161 16.63 -23.84 -0.01
C ARG A 161 15.12 -23.96 0.14
N LYS A 162 14.49 -24.74 -0.75
CA LYS A 162 13.26 -25.46 -0.37
C LYS A 162 13.69 -26.48 0.69
N ALA A 163 13.83 -26.07 1.95
CA ALA A 163 13.55 -27.03 3.00
C ALA A 163 12.07 -27.38 2.81
N ALA A 164 11.78 -28.65 2.58
CA ALA A 164 10.41 -29.16 2.51
C ALA A 164 9.72 -28.80 3.83
N LEU A 165 9.04 -27.66 3.88
CA LEU A 165 8.14 -27.29 4.97
C LEU A 165 6.78 -27.92 4.65
N ILE A 166 6.75 -29.25 4.62
CA ILE A 166 5.54 -30.07 4.68
C ILE A 166 5.95 -31.34 5.44
N ASP A 167 5.76 -31.31 6.76
CA ASP A 167 5.34 -32.47 7.54
C ASP A 167 3.93 -32.15 8.05
#